data_AF-A0A2H0JU58-F1
#
_entry.id   AF-A0A2H0JU58-F1
#
_cell.length_a   1.000
_cell.length_b   1.000
_cell.length_c   1.000
_cell.angle_alpha   90.00
_cell.angle_beta   90.00
_cell.angle_gamma   90.00
#
_symmetry.space_group_name_H-M   'P 1'
#
loop_
_entity.id
_entity.type
_entity.pdbx_description
1 polymer ?
#
loop_
_entity_poly.entity_id
_entity_poly.type
_entity_poly.pdbx_seq_one_letter_code
_entity_poly.pdbx_strand_id
1 'polypeptide(L)' 'MNVLYILVPLALALAAAGVAAFIWSVRSGQYDDVETPGMRMLVDEDEDDDPEK' A
#
# COMPACT_ATOMS: atom_id res chain seq x y z
N MET A 1 16.85 -23.52 26.02
CA MET A 1 15.48 -23.97 25.69
C MET A 1 14.37 -22.98 26.06
N ASN A 2 14.51 -22.12 27.07
CA ASN A 2 13.41 -21.24 27.52
C ASN A 2 13.01 -20.13 26.51
N VAL A 3 13.97 -19.64 25.72
CA VAL A 3 13.74 -18.54 24.76
C VAL A 3 12.72 -18.88 23.66
N LEU A 4 12.59 -20.17 23.33
CA LEU A 4 11.63 -20.63 22.32
C LEU A 4 10.18 -20.36 22.73
N TYR A 5 9.88 -20.38 24.03
CA TYR A 5 8.54 -20.05 24.54
C TYR A 5 8.15 -18.59 24.31
N ILE A 6 9.13 -17.70 24.07
CA ILE A 6 8.87 -16.29 23.73
C ILE A 6 8.95 -16.11 22.21
N LEU A 7 9.96 -16.67 21.56
CA LEU A 7 10.19 -16.47 20.13
C LEU A 7 9.11 -17.09 19.25
N VAL A 8 8.60 -18.28 19.58
CA VAL A 8 7.56 -18.94 18.79
C VAL A 8 6.26 -18.13 18.78
N PRO A 9 5.65 -17.75 19.93
CA PRO A 9 4.43 -16.94 19.90
C PRO A 9 4.67 -15.54 19.35
N LEU A 10 5.84 -14.94 19.57
CA LEU A 10 6.17 -13.64 18.97
C LEU A 10 6.24 -13.73 17.44
N ALA A 11 6.88 -14.77 16.89
CA ALA A 11 6.93 -14.99 15.45
C ALA A 11 5.54 -15.24 14.86
N LEU A 12 4.70 -16.03 15.53
CA LEU A 12 3.31 -16.23 15.12
C LEU A 12 2.49 -14.94 15.15
N ALA A 13 2.66 -14.11 16.18
CA ALA A 13 1.99 -12.82 16.29
C ALA A 13 2.42 -11.86 15.18
N LEU A 14 3.72 -11.80 14.86
CA LEU A 14 4.24 -10.99 13.76
C LEU A 14 3.73 -11.48 12.40
N ALA A 15 3.70 -12.80 12.18
CA ALA A 15 3.15 -13.37 10.95
C ALA A 15 1.66 -13.05 10.81
N ALA A 16 0.87 -13.22 11.88
CA ALA A 16 -0.55 -12.87 11.90
C ALA A 16 -0.79 -11.37 11.66
N ALA A 17 0.03 -10.51 12.28
CA ALA A 17 -0.02 -9.06 12.06
C ALA A 17 0.29 -8.71 10.60
N GLY A 18 1.28 -9.35 9.98
CA GLY A 18 1.61 -9.16 8.57
C GLY A 18 0.44 -9.55 7.64
N VAL A 19 -0.19 -10.70 7.89
CA VAL A 19 -1.36 -11.14 7.11
C VAL A 19 -2.55 -10.19 7.31
N ALA A 20 -2.82 -9.76 8.55
CA ALA A 20 -3.90 -8.83 8.85
C ALA A 20 -3.68 -7.46 8.19
N ALA A 21 -2.46 -6.93 8.24
CA ALA A 21 -2.08 -5.70 7.57
C ALA A 21 -2.20 -5.81 6.05
N PHE A 22 -1.79 -6.94 5.48
CA PHE A 22 -1.94 -7.21 4.04
C PHE A 22 -3.41 -7.23 3.63
N ILE A 23 -4.27 -7.97 4.33
CA ILE A 23 -5.72 -8.01 4.05
C ILE A 23 -6.34 -6.61 4.18
N TRP A 24 -5.96 -5.86 5.21
CA TRP A 24 -6.42 -4.48 5.39
C TRP A 24 -6.00 -3.58 4.22
N SER A 25 -4.75 -3.67 3.78
CA SER A 25 -4.21 -2.92 2.64
C SER A 25 -4.92 -3.23 1.32
N VAL A 26 -5.28 -4.50 1.09
CA VAL A 26 -6.05 -4.89 -0.09
C VAL A 26 -7.47 -4.34 -0.01
N ARG A 27 -8.12 -4.44 1.16
CA ARG A 27 -9.49 -3.96 1.35
C ARG A 27 -9.63 -2.44 1.34
N SER A 28 -8.55 -1.71 1.62
CA SER A 28 -8.54 -0.24 1.58
C SER A 28 -8.34 0.33 0.17
N GLY A 29 -8.24 -0.53 -0.86
CA GLY A 29 -8.12 -0.10 -2.25
C GLY A 29 -6.76 0.51 -2.60
N GLN A 30 -5.74 0.33 -1.75
CA GLN A 30 -4.40 0.88 -2.00
C GLN A 30 -3.73 0.33 -3.26
N TYR A 31 -4.18 -0.82 -3.75
CA TYR A 31 -3.69 -1.45 -4.98
C TYR A 31 -4.55 -1.14 -6.20
N ASP A 32 -5.68 -0.43 -6.03
CA ASP A 32 -6.60 -0.14 -7.14
C ASP A 32 -6.06 1.01 -8.03
N ASP A 33 -5.16 1.84 -7.49
CA ASP A 33 -4.61 3.01 -8.17
C ASP A 33 -3.09 2.89 -8.43
N VAL A 34 -2.70 1.87 -9.20
CA VAL A 34 -1.30 1.67 -9.63
C VAL A 34 -0.97 2.34 -10.97
N GLU A 35 -1.97 2.71 -11.77
CA GLU A 35 -1.77 3.26 -13.12
C GLU A 35 -1.91 4.79 -13.20
N THR A 36 -2.85 5.38 -12.48
CA THR A 36 -3.14 6.83 -12.54
C THR A 36 -1.98 7.74 -12.09
N PRO A 37 -1.12 7.38 -11.11
CA PRO A 37 -0.07 8.29 -10.64
C PRO A 37 0.94 8.69 -11.72
N GLY A 38 1.31 7.77 -12.62
CA GLY A 38 2.25 8.04 -13.72
C GLY A 38 1.63 8.85 -14.86
N MET A 39 0.33 8.64 -15.11
CA MET A 39 -0.40 9.39 -16.14
C MET A 39 -0.67 10.84 -15.74
N ARG A 40 -0.90 11.11 -14.46
CA ARG A 40 -1.10 12.48 -13.96
C ARG A 40 0.11 13.37 -14.25
N MET A 41 1.33 12.86 -14.09
CA MET A 41 2.55 13.60 -14.40
C MET A 41 2.69 13.96 -15.89
N LEU A 42 2.13 13.14 -16.79
CA LEU A 42 2.20 13.36 -18.24
C LEU A 42 1.05 14.23 -18.76
N VAL A 43 -0.11 14.21 -18.10
CA VAL A 43 -1.32 14.95 -18.51
C VAL A 43 -1.34 16.37 -17.94
N ASP A 44 -0.79 16.59 -16.73
CA ASP A 44 -0.78 17.91 -16.08
C ASP A 44 0.10 18.94 -16.82
N GLU A 45 1.02 18.53 -17.71
CA GLU A 45 1.86 19.45 -18.50
C GLU A 45 1.14 20.03 -19.75
N ASP A 46 0.02 19.43 -20.18
CA ASP A 46 -0.68 19.81 -21.42
C ASP A 46 -1.91 20.70 -21.21
N GLU A 47 -2.40 20.90 -19.97
CA GLU A 47 -3.65 21.65 -19.68
C GLU A 47 -3.45 23.13 -19.31
N ASP A 48 -2.21 23.62 -19.15
CA ASP A 48 -1.93 25.00 -18.70
C ASP A 48 -1.83 26.07 -19.83
N ASP A 49 -2.10 25.73 -21.10
CA ASP A 49 -1.89 26.64 -22.24
C ASP A 49 -3.17 26.98 -23.06
N ASP A 50 -4.37 26.90 -22.46
CA ASP A 50 -5.60 27.45 -23.07
C ASP A 50 -6.13 28.70 -22.32
N PRO A 51 -5.77 29.92 -22.76
CA PRO A 51 -6.29 31.16 -22.19
C PRO A 51 -7.72 31.52 -22.64
N GLU A 52 -8.47 30.65 -23.32
CA GLU A 52 -9.81 30.96 -23.85
C GLU A 52 -10.92 29.95 -23.47
N LYS A 53 -11.28 29.84 -22.17
CA LYS A 53 -12.66 29.46 -21.76
C LYS A 53 -13.14 30.24 -20.53
#